data_AF-A0A2J2H889-F1
#
_entry.id   AF-A0A2J2H889-F1
#
_cell.length_a   1.000
_cell.length_b   1.000
_cell.length_c   1.000
_cell.angle_alpha   90.00
_cell.angle_beta   90.00
_cell.angle_gamma   90.00
#
_symmetry.space_group_name_H-M   'P 1'
#
loop_
_entity.id
_entity.type
_entity.pdbx_description
1 polymer ?
#
loop_
_entity_poly.entity_id
_entity_poly.type
_entity_poly.pdbx_seq_one_letter_code
_entity_poly.pdbx_strand_id
1 'polypeptide(L)'
;MIILVTGGAKGGTGKSTVALGLSVILSLRGVAHELFDYSCTLGVCTGVYYYLGDFVDGINRLSRVVRVRQGEPPQDFGGVAIVDLPPMSVAQPEFVDLLGRADAVVVVSSYEPDSVVSADRVLEAFPGERVVRVCNRIPTEGCRYYLKITPENPFFVIGEPSNFRTFGALVNELGFAGEARAERVNREFVAGGIRAKLVASWDPYLILGVEALSKWYYAALPGVRPVEDLVRYVNSVLGPQYLARIGFGGNSLTKLLRGVRR
;
A
#
# COMPACT_ATOMS: atom_id res chain seq x y z
N MET A 1 3.27 14.09 10.65
CA MET A 1 2.93 14.25 9.22
C MET A 1 1.78 13.32 8.86
N ILE A 2 0.64 13.87 8.46
CA ILE A 2 -0.57 13.15 8.03
C ILE A 2 -0.73 13.33 6.52
N ILE A 3 -0.73 12.21 5.80
CA ILE A 3 -1.00 12.12 4.37
C ILE A 3 -2.37 11.47 4.20
N LEU A 4 -3.36 12.23 3.77
CA LEU A 4 -4.67 11.66 3.45
C LEU A 4 -4.69 11.13 2.03
N VAL A 5 -5.22 9.93 1.84
CA VAL A 5 -5.48 9.37 0.51
C VAL A 5 -7.00 9.31 0.32
N THR A 6 -7.51 10.13 -0.59
CA THR A 6 -8.96 10.28 -0.82
C THR A 6 -9.28 10.46 -2.29
N GLY A 7 -10.54 10.31 -2.66
CA GLY A 7 -11.10 10.64 -3.98
C GLY A 7 -12.42 11.39 -3.80
N GLY A 8 -12.64 11.94 -2.60
CA GLY A 8 -13.92 12.49 -2.15
C GLY A 8 -14.99 11.42 -2.00
N ALA A 9 -16.23 11.80 -2.31
CA ALA A 9 -17.43 10.99 -2.17
C ALA A 9 -17.48 9.78 -3.12
N LYS A 10 -16.63 9.73 -4.14
CA LYS A 10 -16.63 8.62 -5.11
C LYS A 10 -15.93 7.37 -4.55
N GLY A 11 -16.66 6.24 -4.57
CA GLY A 11 -16.13 4.90 -4.32
C GLY A 11 -15.42 4.29 -5.53
N GLY A 12 -14.59 3.27 -5.29
CA GLY A 12 -13.97 2.50 -6.37
C GLY A 12 -12.87 3.20 -7.17
N THR A 13 -12.41 4.39 -6.75
CA THR A 13 -11.36 5.17 -7.43
C THR A 13 -9.95 4.57 -7.31
N GLY A 14 -9.75 3.61 -6.41
CA GLY A 14 -8.44 2.97 -6.17
C GLY A 14 -7.59 3.59 -5.05
N LYS A 15 -8.19 4.37 -4.15
CA LYS A 15 -7.54 4.97 -2.95
C LYS A 15 -6.69 3.97 -2.17
N SER A 16 -7.25 2.83 -1.79
CA SER A 16 -6.53 1.82 -1.01
C SER A 16 -5.31 1.26 -1.75
N THR A 17 -5.39 1.09 -3.07
CA THR A 17 -4.24 0.71 -3.90
C THR A 17 -3.16 1.79 -3.88
N VAL A 18 -3.56 3.06 -3.97
CA VAL A 18 -2.63 4.18 -3.90
C VAL A 18 -1.98 4.25 -2.51
N ALA A 19 -2.76 4.15 -1.44
CA ALA A 19 -2.26 4.16 -0.07
C ALA A 19 -1.25 3.04 0.20
N LEU A 20 -1.54 1.81 -0.28
CA LEU A 20 -0.60 0.69 -0.23
C LEU A 20 0.66 0.95 -1.04
N GLY A 21 0.55 1.52 -2.24
CA GLY A 21 1.70 1.86 -3.09
C GLY A 21 2.62 2.89 -2.45
N LEU A 22 2.05 3.94 -1.84
CA LEU A 22 2.81 4.94 -1.09
C LEU A 22 3.51 4.30 0.11
N SER A 23 2.81 3.47 0.88
CA SER A 23 3.35 2.76 2.04
C SER A 23 4.51 1.83 1.65
N VAL A 24 4.37 1.13 0.52
CA VAL A 24 5.45 0.32 -0.05
C VAL A 24 6.67 1.18 -0.34
N ILE A 25 6.54 2.27 -1.10
CA ILE A 25 7.70 3.10 -1.47
C ILE A 25 8.33 3.77 -0.24
N LEU A 26 7.55 4.21 0.75
CA LEU A 26 8.08 4.73 2.01
C LEU A 26 8.87 3.65 2.78
N SER A 27 8.33 2.43 2.85
CA SER A 27 9.06 1.27 3.42
C SER A 27 10.38 1.06 2.69
N LEU A 28 10.33 1.15 1.35
CA LEU A 28 11.50 1.06 0.48
C LEU A 28 12.44 2.26 0.54
N ARG A 29 12.14 3.27 1.36
CA ARG A 29 13.05 4.39 1.66
C ARG A 29 13.49 4.36 3.13
N GLY A 30 13.14 3.30 3.87
CA GLY A 30 13.43 3.18 5.29
C GLY A 30 12.64 4.16 6.17
N VAL A 31 11.58 4.78 5.63
CA VAL A 31 10.76 5.73 6.38
C VAL A 31 9.80 4.96 7.27
N ALA A 32 9.95 5.13 8.59
CA ALA A 32 9.00 4.62 9.56
C ALA A 32 7.66 5.35 9.41
N HIS A 33 6.59 4.59 9.15
CA HIS A 33 5.25 5.13 8.95
C HIS A 33 4.17 4.14 9.39
N GLU A 34 2.97 4.66 9.59
CA GLU A 34 1.78 3.87 9.87
C GLU A 34 0.72 4.11 8.79
N LEU A 35 0.08 3.03 8.35
CA LEU A 35 -0.99 3.03 7.38
C LEU A 35 -2.31 2.78 8.12
N PHE A 36 -3.16 3.78 8.17
CA PHE A 36 -4.44 3.76 8.86
C PHE A 36 -5.56 3.45 7.86
N ASP A 37 -6.34 2.40 8.13
CA ASP A 37 -7.60 2.14 7.46
C ASP A 37 -8.72 2.84 8.22
N TYR A 38 -9.06 4.04 7.76
CA TYR A 38 -10.09 4.84 8.41
C TYR A 38 -11.48 4.21 8.24
N SER A 39 -11.72 3.43 7.18
CA SER A 39 -13.05 2.85 6.94
C SER A 39 -13.54 1.96 8.09
N CYS A 40 -12.61 1.38 8.85
CA CYS A 40 -12.91 0.60 10.04
C CYS A 40 -13.59 1.39 11.17
N THR A 41 -13.45 2.72 11.23
CA THR A 41 -14.18 3.56 12.21
C THR A 41 -15.69 3.53 12.00
N LEU A 42 -16.13 3.18 10.79
CA LEU A 42 -17.53 3.09 10.39
C LEU A 42 -18.13 1.69 10.66
N GLY A 43 -17.42 0.84 11.41
CA GLY A 43 -17.85 -0.52 11.76
C GLY A 43 -17.57 -1.59 10.72
N VAL A 44 -17.21 -1.21 9.49
CA VAL A 44 -16.82 -2.15 8.41
C VAL A 44 -15.56 -1.68 7.71
N CYS A 45 -14.50 -2.45 7.82
CA CYS A 45 -13.27 -2.22 7.07
C CYS A 45 -13.50 -2.55 5.57
N THR A 46 -13.37 -1.55 4.72
CA THR A 46 -13.49 -1.65 3.25
C THR A 46 -12.24 -1.16 2.52
N GLY A 47 -11.26 -0.61 3.26
CA GLY A 47 -9.99 -0.12 2.75
C GLY A 47 -8.89 -1.17 2.78
N VAL A 48 -7.67 -0.74 3.12
CA VAL A 48 -6.47 -1.62 3.11
C VAL A 48 -6.61 -2.89 3.97
N TYR A 49 -7.33 -2.88 5.09
CA TYR A 49 -7.57 -4.09 5.89
C TYR A 49 -8.40 -5.13 5.13
N TYR A 50 -9.38 -4.69 4.35
CA TYR A 50 -10.18 -5.60 3.52
C TYR A 50 -9.33 -6.28 2.45
N TYR A 51 -8.40 -5.56 1.85
CA TYR A 51 -7.50 -6.08 0.82
C TYR A 51 -6.37 -6.94 1.38
N LEU A 52 -5.83 -6.59 2.55
CA LEU A 52 -4.74 -7.32 3.18
C LEU A 52 -5.22 -8.50 4.04
N GLY A 53 -6.46 -8.50 4.53
CA GLY A 53 -7.05 -9.59 5.31
C GLY A 53 -6.14 -10.11 6.42
N ASP A 54 -6.00 -11.43 6.50
CA ASP A 54 -5.19 -12.13 7.52
C ASP A 54 -3.69 -11.77 7.49
N PHE A 55 -3.20 -11.17 6.40
CA PHE A 55 -1.79 -10.80 6.25
C PHE A 55 -1.41 -9.51 6.98
N VAL A 56 -2.38 -8.70 7.43
CA VAL A 56 -2.09 -7.49 8.21
C VAL A 56 -1.27 -7.83 9.47
N ASP A 57 -1.67 -8.87 10.18
CA ASP A 57 -0.96 -9.35 11.37
C ASP A 57 0.48 -9.78 11.04
N GLY A 58 0.66 -10.46 9.91
CA GLY A 58 1.98 -10.87 9.42
C GLY A 58 2.88 -9.67 9.10
N ILE A 59 2.34 -8.68 8.37
CA ILE A 59 3.04 -7.42 8.07
C ILE A 59 3.48 -6.75 9.37
N ASN A 60 2.55 -6.58 10.32
CA ASN A 60 2.81 -5.87 11.56
C ASN A 60 3.87 -6.55 12.45
N ARG A 61 3.95 -7.89 12.42
CA ARG A 61 4.96 -8.64 13.18
C ARG A 61 6.32 -8.62 12.51
N LEU A 62 6.37 -8.70 11.19
CA LEU A 62 7.62 -8.79 10.43
C LEU A 62 8.29 -7.44 10.20
N SER A 63 7.47 -6.41 9.99
CA SER A 63 7.92 -5.09 9.59
C SER A 63 8.43 -4.26 10.77
N ARG A 64 9.54 -3.57 10.52
CA ARG A 64 10.08 -2.54 11.43
C ARG A 64 9.77 -1.11 10.98
N VAL A 65 9.30 -0.92 9.75
CA VAL A 65 9.14 0.40 9.09
C VAL A 65 7.71 0.74 8.75
N VAL A 66 6.87 -0.26 8.47
CA VAL A 66 5.43 -0.09 8.29
C VAL A 66 4.65 -0.79 9.39
N ARG A 67 3.60 -0.14 9.89
CA ARG A 67 2.51 -0.78 10.64
C ARG A 67 1.18 -0.42 10.01
N VAL A 68 0.28 -1.38 9.88
CA VAL A 68 -1.08 -1.18 9.40
C VAL A 68 -2.01 -1.19 10.61
N ARG A 69 -2.85 -0.17 10.75
CA ARG A 69 -3.76 0.03 11.90
C ARG A 69 -5.18 0.32 11.45
N GLN A 70 -6.16 -0.18 12.21
CA GLN A 70 -7.55 0.20 12.02
C GLN A 70 -7.80 1.55 12.68
N GLY A 71 -8.63 2.38 12.04
CA GLY A 71 -9.10 3.63 12.62
C GLY A 71 -8.34 4.86 12.15
N GLU A 72 -8.38 5.92 12.96
CA GLU A 72 -7.73 7.20 12.66
C GLU A 72 -6.38 7.36 13.37
N PRO A 73 -5.47 8.18 12.83
CA PRO A 73 -4.28 8.58 13.57
C PRO A 73 -4.66 9.43 14.80
N PRO A 74 -3.99 9.23 15.96
CA PRO A 74 -4.14 10.10 17.13
C PRO A 74 -3.91 11.58 16.79
N GLN A 75 -4.50 12.49 17.58
CA GLN A 75 -4.34 13.94 17.36
C GLN A 75 -2.86 14.37 17.40
N ASP A 76 -2.09 13.85 18.35
CA ASP A 76 -0.66 14.19 18.52
C ASP A 76 0.28 13.18 17.83
N PHE A 77 -0.11 12.68 16.65
CA PHE A 77 0.68 11.65 15.96
C PHE A 77 2.04 12.18 15.48
N GLY A 78 3.10 11.89 16.23
CA GLY A 78 4.48 12.35 15.97
C GLY A 78 5.23 11.66 14.83
N GLY A 79 4.55 10.84 14.01
CA GLY A 79 5.15 10.06 12.92
C GLY A 79 4.64 10.44 11.53
N VAL A 80 4.88 9.58 10.55
CA VAL A 80 4.27 9.66 9.20
C VAL A 80 3.05 8.74 9.16
N ALA A 81 1.86 9.30 8.97
CA ALA A 81 0.61 8.55 8.82
C ALA A 81 0.16 8.63 7.36
N ILE A 82 -0.09 7.49 6.73
CA ILE A 82 -0.90 7.40 5.51
C ILE A 82 -2.30 6.99 5.96
N VAL A 83 -3.31 7.78 5.62
CA VAL A 83 -4.71 7.49 5.99
C VAL A 83 -5.49 7.13 4.72
N ASP A 84 -5.89 5.87 4.61
CA ASP A 84 -6.79 5.40 3.55
C ASP A 84 -8.23 5.73 3.93
N LEU A 85 -8.81 6.74 3.26
CA LEU A 85 -10.17 7.18 3.55
C LEU A 85 -11.21 6.39 2.74
N PRO A 86 -12.35 6.03 3.35
CA PRO A 86 -13.52 5.59 2.60
C PRO A 86 -14.04 6.73 1.70
N PRO A 87 -15.06 6.48 0.86
CA PRO A 87 -15.73 7.57 0.15
C PRO A 87 -16.33 8.55 1.17
N MET A 88 -15.89 9.81 1.12
CA MET A 88 -16.29 10.85 2.07
C MET A 88 -16.56 12.16 1.34
N SER A 89 -17.65 12.83 1.71
CA SER A 89 -18.09 14.09 1.10
C SER A 89 -17.66 15.29 1.93
N VAL A 90 -17.32 16.40 1.29
CA VAL A 90 -17.04 17.68 1.99
C VAL A 90 -18.23 18.23 2.78
N ALA A 91 -19.43 17.66 2.58
CA ALA A 91 -20.60 17.92 3.41
C ALA A 91 -20.53 17.25 4.80
N GLN A 92 -19.61 16.30 5.00
CA GLN A 92 -19.40 15.60 6.26
C GLN A 92 -18.38 16.38 7.11
N PRO A 93 -18.76 16.85 8.31
CA PRO A 93 -17.86 17.61 9.17
C PRO A 93 -16.58 16.85 9.53
N GLU A 94 -16.66 15.54 9.78
CA GLU A 94 -15.47 14.75 10.10
C GLU A 94 -14.45 14.71 8.95
N PHE A 95 -14.90 14.78 7.69
CA PHE A 95 -14.00 14.80 6.55
C PHE A 95 -13.28 16.14 6.42
N VAL A 96 -14.01 17.23 6.66
CA VAL A 96 -13.43 18.58 6.65
C VAL A 96 -12.43 18.75 7.81
N ASP A 97 -12.72 18.22 8.99
CA ASP A 97 -11.77 18.19 10.11
C ASP A 97 -10.48 17.44 9.75
N LEU A 98 -10.61 16.24 9.17
CA LEU A 98 -9.46 15.46 8.70
C LEU A 98 -8.64 16.24 7.66
N LEU A 99 -9.29 16.86 6.67
CA LEU A 99 -8.62 17.70 5.67
C LEU A 99 -7.86 18.86 6.33
N GLY A 100 -8.45 19.51 7.33
CA GLY A 100 -7.82 20.60 8.08
C GLY A 100 -6.59 20.18 8.89
N ARG A 101 -6.52 18.91 9.30
CA ARG A 101 -5.40 18.33 10.05
C ARG A 101 -4.30 17.74 9.18
N ALA A 102 -4.55 17.59 7.88
CA ALA A 102 -3.64 16.90 6.97
C ALA A 102 -2.48 17.81 6.53
N ASP A 103 -1.25 17.28 6.55
CA ASP A 103 -0.08 17.96 6.01
C ASP A 103 -0.02 17.83 4.47
N ALA A 104 -0.61 16.78 3.93
CA ALA A 104 -0.67 16.52 2.50
C ALA A 104 -1.93 15.73 2.13
N VAL A 105 -2.43 15.95 0.92
CA VAL A 105 -3.54 15.17 0.35
C VAL A 105 -3.12 14.56 -0.98
N VAL A 106 -3.33 13.25 -1.08
CA VAL A 106 -3.26 12.50 -2.33
C VAL A 106 -4.69 12.27 -2.83
N VAL A 107 -5.06 12.99 -3.87
CA VAL A 107 -6.41 12.92 -4.47
C VAL A 107 -6.40 11.95 -5.65
N VAL A 108 -7.20 10.89 -5.55
CA VAL A 108 -7.29 9.80 -6.52
C VAL A 108 -8.59 9.93 -7.30
N SER A 109 -8.47 10.20 -8.61
CA SER A 109 -9.58 10.31 -9.54
C SER A 109 -9.63 9.12 -10.51
N SER A 110 -10.83 8.81 -11.02
CA SER A 110 -11.09 7.79 -12.04
C SER A 110 -11.75 8.37 -13.29
N TYR A 111 -11.91 7.55 -14.34
CA TYR A 111 -12.49 7.97 -15.63
C TYR A 111 -13.95 8.38 -15.54
N GLU A 112 -14.61 8.05 -14.43
CA GLU A 112 -16.01 8.37 -14.24
C GLU A 112 -16.14 9.88 -13.95
N PRO A 113 -17.02 10.62 -14.65
CA PRO A 113 -17.14 12.08 -14.47
C PRO A 113 -17.43 12.51 -13.02
N ASP A 114 -18.20 11.72 -12.28
CA ASP A 114 -18.51 11.96 -10.86
C ASP A 114 -17.28 11.85 -9.96
N SER A 115 -16.29 11.06 -10.35
CA SER A 115 -14.98 10.94 -9.70
C SER A 115 -14.16 12.22 -9.83
N VAL A 116 -14.15 12.84 -11.01
CA VAL A 116 -13.44 14.10 -11.27
C VAL A 116 -14.05 15.22 -10.44
N VAL A 117 -15.37 15.39 -10.48
CA VAL A 117 -16.09 16.39 -9.68
C VAL A 117 -15.84 16.17 -8.18
N SER A 118 -15.85 14.91 -7.74
CA SER A 118 -15.58 14.54 -6.36
C SER A 118 -14.16 14.90 -5.92
N ALA A 119 -13.17 14.68 -6.79
CA ALA A 119 -11.78 15.06 -6.56
C ALA A 119 -11.62 16.58 -6.47
N ASP A 120 -12.23 17.34 -7.39
CA ASP A 120 -12.13 18.81 -7.40
C ASP A 120 -12.71 19.44 -6.13
N ARG A 121 -13.83 18.91 -5.61
CA ARG A 121 -14.39 19.36 -4.32
C ARG A 121 -13.43 19.16 -3.14
N VAL A 122 -12.67 18.07 -3.13
CA VAL A 122 -11.65 17.84 -2.08
C VAL A 122 -10.55 18.90 -2.20
N LEU A 123 -10.13 19.20 -3.43
CA LEU A 123 -9.06 20.14 -3.72
C LEU A 123 -9.44 21.57 -3.32
N GLU A 124 -10.70 21.96 -3.52
CA GLU A 124 -11.27 23.24 -3.08
C GLU A 124 -11.37 23.33 -1.55
N ALA A 125 -11.66 22.21 -0.87
CA ALA A 125 -11.86 22.16 0.58
C ALA A 125 -10.57 21.98 1.38
N PHE A 126 -9.49 21.50 0.78
CA PHE A 126 -8.23 21.27 1.49
C PHE A 126 -7.49 22.60 1.70
N PRO A 127 -7.22 23.02 2.96
CA PRO A 127 -6.60 24.31 3.24
C PRO A 127 -5.08 24.32 3.06
N GLY A 128 -4.44 23.15 2.89
CA GLY A 128 -2.99 23.04 2.74
C GLY A 128 -2.50 23.14 1.29
N GLU A 129 -1.20 23.32 1.12
CA GLU A 129 -0.60 23.52 -0.21
C GLU A 129 -0.08 22.22 -0.85
N ARG A 130 0.16 21.17 -0.05
CA ARG A 130 0.78 19.93 -0.55
C ARG A 130 -0.27 18.96 -1.08
N VAL A 131 -0.54 19.09 -2.37
CA VAL A 131 -1.52 18.26 -3.08
C VAL A 131 -0.82 17.43 -4.16
N VAL A 132 -1.14 16.14 -4.18
CA VAL A 132 -0.72 15.23 -5.24
C VAL A 132 -1.93 14.59 -5.90
N ARG A 133 -2.12 14.83 -7.19
CA ARG A 133 -3.24 14.27 -7.96
C ARG A 133 -2.81 12.98 -8.66
N VAL A 134 -3.58 11.92 -8.46
CA VAL A 134 -3.35 10.60 -9.08
C VAL A 134 -4.55 10.23 -9.93
N CYS A 135 -4.30 9.94 -11.20
CA CYS A 135 -5.31 9.42 -12.11
C CYS A 135 -5.19 7.92 -12.21
N ASN A 136 -6.32 7.27 -11.97
CA ASN A 136 -6.44 5.84 -12.00
C ASN A 136 -7.53 5.42 -12.99
N ARG A 137 -7.25 4.48 -13.90
CA ARG A 137 -8.21 4.00 -14.92
C ARG A 137 -8.68 5.07 -15.93
N ILE A 138 -8.06 6.26 -16.00
CA ILE A 138 -8.35 7.35 -16.96
C ILE A 138 -7.45 7.22 -18.21
N PRO A 139 -7.82 7.72 -19.40
CA PRO A 139 -6.85 8.00 -20.47
C PRO A 139 -5.71 8.91 -20.00
N THR A 140 -4.53 8.81 -20.60
CA THR A 140 -3.31 9.49 -20.12
C THR A 140 -3.28 11.01 -20.32
N GLU A 141 -4.25 11.60 -21.02
CA GLU A 141 -4.26 13.03 -21.31
C GLU A 141 -4.59 13.86 -20.05
N GLY A 142 -3.77 14.88 -19.79
CA GLY A 142 -4.01 15.87 -18.72
C GLY A 142 -3.60 15.44 -17.31
N CYS A 143 -3.02 14.25 -17.11
CA CYS A 143 -2.64 13.79 -15.77
C CYS A 143 -1.16 13.42 -15.63
N ARG A 144 -0.48 14.09 -14.69
CA ARG A 144 0.95 13.90 -14.42
C ARG A 144 1.25 12.51 -13.84
N TYR A 145 0.40 12.02 -12.94
CA TYR A 145 0.58 10.72 -12.29
C TYR A 145 -0.53 9.77 -12.68
N TYR A 146 -0.19 8.88 -13.60
CA TYR A 146 -1.10 7.86 -14.09
C TYR A 146 -0.72 6.47 -13.57
N LEU A 147 -1.72 5.73 -13.11
CA LEU A 147 -1.60 4.32 -12.78
C LEU A 147 -2.28 3.47 -13.85
N LYS A 148 -1.50 2.57 -14.46
CA LYS A 148 -2.03 1.49 -15.31
C LYS A 148 -2.68 0.44 -14.40
N ILE A 149 -3.99 0.54 -14.16
CA ILE A 149 -4.71 -0.45 -13.35
C ILE A 149 -5.81 -1.13 -14.17
N THR A 150 -5.68 -2.44 -14.34
CA THR A 150 -6.81 -3.37 -14.56
C THR A 150 -7.26 -3.93 -13.20
N PRO A 151 -8.57 -4.23 -13.01
CA PRO A 151 -9.15 -4.38 -11.68
C PRO A 151 -8.69 -5.64 -10.94
N GLU A 152 -8.92 -5.64 -9.62
CA GLU A 152 -8.84 -6.75 -8.64
C GLU A 152 -7.57 -6.89 -7.78
N ASN A 153 -6.38 -6.47 -8.23
CA ASN A 153 -5.13 -6.75 -7.48
C ASN A 153 -4.20 -5.54 -7.27
N PRO A 154 -4.19 -4.91 -6.07
CA PRO A 154 -3.32 -3.77 -5.78
C PRO A 154 -1.81 -4.10 -5.79
N PHE A 155 -1.41 -5.36 -5.62
CA PHE A 155 0.00 -5.75 -5.55
C PHE A 155 0.63 -5.98 -6.92
N PHE A 156 -0.14 -6.51 -7.87
CA PHE A 156 0.30 -6.53 -9.27
C PHE A 156 0.48 -5.09 -9.78
N VAL A 157 -0.40 -4.18 -9.35
CA VAL A 157 -0.30 -2.75 -9.68
C VAL A 157 1.02 -2.16 -9.19
N ILE A 158 1.41 -2.38 -7.93
CA ILE A 158 2.67 -1.84 -7.39
C ILE A 158 3.90 -2.49 -8.07
N GLY A 159 3.81 -3.78 -8.39
CA GLY A 159 4.86 -4.52 -9.10
C GLY A 159 5.08 -4.13 -10.55
N GLU A 160 4.13 -3.44 -11.17
CA GLU A 160 4.23 -3.01 -12.56
C GLU A 160 5.24 -1.85 -12.68
N PRO A 161 6.29 -1.95 -13.51
CA PRO A 161 7.39 -0.98 -13.54
C PRO A 161 6.97 0.47 -13.81
N SER A 162 5.92 0.69 -14.61
CA SER A 162 5.39 2.05 -14.81
C SER A 162 4.78 2.60 -13.53
N ASN A 163 3.99 1.81 -12.82
CA ASN A 163 3.31 2.23 -11.59
C ASN A 163 4.31 2.37 -10.44
N PHE A 164 5.31 1.51 -10.36
CA PHE A 164 6.39 1.64 -9.36
C PHE A 164 7.13 2.98 -9.51
N ARG A 165 7.47 3.36 -10.76
CA ARG A 165 8.05 4.68 -11.05
C ARG A 165 7.11 5.82 -10.69
N THR A 166 5.81 5.69 -11.00
CA THR A 166 4.78 6.65 -10.60
C THR A 166 4.77 6.82 -9.08
N PHE A 167 4.69 5.74 -8.30
CA PHE A 167 4.72 5.81 -6.84
C PHE A 167 6.02 6.41 -6.29
N GLY A 168 7.17 6.09 -6.90
CA GLY A 168 8.45 6.72 -6.56
C GLY A 168 8.44 8.24 -6.72
N ALA A 169 7.81 8.73 -7.79
CA ALA A 169 7.65 10.16 -8.02
C ALA A 169 6.62 10.79 -7.07
N LEU A 170 5.49 10.12 -6.79
CA LEU A 170 4.50 10.57 -5.81
C LEU A 170 5.13 10.79 -4.43
N VAL A 171 5.91 9.83 -3.95
CA VAL A 171 6.57 9.92 -2.63
C VAL A 171 7.65 11.01 -2.60
N ASN A 172 8.30 11.32 -3.74
CA ASN A 172 9.19 12.48 -3.85
C ASN A 172 8.42 13.79 -3.69
N GLU A 173 7.26 13.95 -4.33
CA GLU A 173 6.43 15.17 -4.18
C GLU A 173 5.89 15.35 -2.76
N LEU A 174 5.66 14.25 -2.07
CA LEU A 174 5.26 14.28 -0.66
C LEU A 174 6.41 14.73 0.27
N GLY A 175 7.63 14.90 -0.24
CA GLY A 175 8.79 15.41 0.48
C GLY A 175 9.77 14.34 0.96
N PHE A 176 9.60 13.09 0.55
CA PHE A 176 10.45 11.97 0.99
C PHE A 176 11.45 11.57 -0.09
N ALA A 177 12.34 12.48 -0.48
CA ALA A 177 13.31 12.22 -1.55
C ALA A 177 14.14 10.94 -1.30
N GLY A 178 14.37 10.13 -2.34
CA GLY A 178 15.25 8.97 -2.24
C GLY A 178 15.41 8.17 -3.53
N GLU A 179 16.61 7.62 -3.74
CA GLU A 179 17.02 6.85 -4.92
C GLU A 179 16.97 5.32 -4.69
N ALA A 180 15.90 4.82 -4.06
CA ALA A 180 15.82 3.39 -3.75
C ALA A 180 15.92 2.52 -5.03
N ARG A 181 17.03 1.78 -5.17
CA ARG A 181 17.28 0.82 -6.25
C ARG A 181 16.44 -0.45 -6.06
N ALA A 182 15.18 -0.40 -6.45
CA ALA A 182 14.32 -1.59 -6.47
C ALA A 182 14.59 -2.44 -7.73
N GLU A 183 14.65 -3.76 -7.54
CA GLU A 183 14.78 -4.73 -8.61
C GLU A 183 13.53 -5.61 -8.67
N ARG A 184 12.96 -5.73 -9.87
CA ARG A 184 11.84 -6.62 -10.17
C ARG A 184 12.34 -8.05 -10.24
N VAL A 185 11.76 -8.93 -9.41
CA VAL A 185 12.12 -10.35 -9.42
C VAL A 185 11.09 -11.18 -10.19
N ASN A 186 9.80 -10.78 -10.22
CA ASN A 186 8.71 -11.38 -11.02
C ASN A 186 8.77 -12.90 -11.17
N ARG A 187 8.96 -13.61 -10.04
CA ARG A 187 8.95 -15.07 -9.98
C ARG A 187 7.68 -15.56 -9.32
N GLU A 188 7.05 -16.55 -9.93
CA GLU A 188 5.80 -17.14 -9.50
C GLU A 188 6.01 -18.60 -9.09
N PHE A 189 5.29 -19.01 -8.05
CA PHE A 189 5.38 -20.33 -7.45
C PHE A 189 3.97 -20.80 -7.08
N VAL A 190 3.73 -22.10 -7.07
CA VAL A 190 2.50 -22.70 -6.55
C VAL A 190 2.84 -23.54 -5.33
N ALA A 191 2.24 -23.23 -4.18
CA ALA A 191 2.44 -23.94 -2.92
C ALA A 191 1.08 -24.33 -2.33
N GLY A 192 0.79 -25.63 -2.23
CA GLY A 192 -0.48 -26.12 -1.66
C GLY A 192 -1.74 -25.60 -2.37
N GLY A 193 -1.66 -25.30 -3.68
CA GLY A 193 -2.76 -24.71 -4.46
C GLY A 193 -2.84 -23.17 -4.43
N ILE A 194 -1.96 -22.51 -3.68
CA ILE A 194 -1.86 -21.05 -3.56
C ILE A 194 -0.73 -20.55 -4.47
N ARG A 195 -1.00 -19.55 -5.31
CA ARG A 195 0.03 -18.91 -6.15
C ARG A 195 0.77 -17.86 -5.31
N ALA A 196 2.09 -17.88 -5.25
CA ALA A 196 2.89 -16.86 -4.60
C ALA A 196 3.83 -16.21 -5.61
N LYS A 197 4.02 -14.89 -5.51
CA LYS A 197 4.83 -14.09 -6.42
C LYS A 197 5.74 -13.15 -5.67
N LEU A 198 7.04 -13.23 -5.92
CA LEU A 198 7.92 -12.17 -5.46
C LEU A 198 7.84 -10.99 -6.45
N VAL A 199 7.35 -9.86 -5.96
CA VAL A 199 6.96 -8.72 -6.78
C VAL A 199 8.15 -7.77 -6.98
N ALA A 200 8.83 -7.42 -5.89
CA ALA A 200 10.00 -6.54 -5.92
C ALA A 200 10.98 -6.89 -4.79
N SER A 201 12.23 -6.47 -4.96
CA SER A 201 13.28 -6.56 -3.96
C SER A 201 14.04 -5.24 -3.88
N TRP A 202 14.44 -4.85 -2.67
CA TRP A 202 15.33 -3.74 -2.38
C TRP A 202 16.17 -4.14 -1.17
N ASP A 203 17.30 -3.49 -0.96
CA ASP A 203 18.08 -3.70 0.26
C ASP A 203 17.60 -2.69 1.32
N PRO A 204 17.05 -3.10 2.49
CA PRO A 204 17.00 -4.44 3.05
C PRO A 204 15.56 -5.00 3.11
N TYR A 205 14.73 -4.89 2.07
CA TYR A 205 13.36 -5.42 2.07
C TYR A 205 12.91 -6.14 0.78
N LEU A 206 12.20 -7.26 0.93
CA LEU A 206 11.55 -8.00 -0.14
C LEU A 206 10.03 -7.81 -0.07
N ILE A 207 9.41 -7.68 -1.24
CA ILE A 207 7.98 -7.49 -1.40
C ILE A 207 7.37 -8.76 -1.96
N LEU A 208 6.69 -9.50 -1.08
CA LEU A 208 6.06 -10.76 -1.41
C LEU A 208 4.57 -10.59 -1.63
N GLY A 209 4.08 -10.96 -2.80
CA GLY A 209 2.68 -11.12 -3.14
C GLY A 209 2.22 -12.57 -2.96
N VAL A 210 1.05 -12.82 -2.38
CA VAL A 210 0.46 -14.17 -2.26
C VAL A 210 -0.97 -14.14 -2.75
N GLU A 211 -1.34 -15.01 -3.64
CA GLU A 211 -2.71 -15.19 -4.10
C GLU A 211 -3.40 -16.31 -3.33
N ALA A 212 -4.38 -15.96 -2.51
CA ALA A 212 -5.31 -16.92 -1.91
C ALA A 212 -6.75 -16.46 -2.11
N LEU A 213 -7.67 -17.40 -2.35
CA LEU A 213 -9.10 -17.12 -2.56
C LEU A 213 -9.38 -16.07 -3.66
N SER A 214 -8.61 -16.12 -4.77
CA SER A 214 -8.65 -15.15 -5.86
C SER A 214 -8.31 -13.70 -5.47
N LYS A 215 -7.71 -13.49 -4.29
CA LYS A 215 -7.21 -12.20 -3.80
C LYS A 215 -5.70 -12.28 -3.59
N TRP A 216 -5.00 -11.17 -3.82
CA TRP A 216 -3.57 -11.07 -3.59
C TRP A 216 -3.26 -10.28 -2.32
N TYR A 217 -2.26 -10.73 -1.57
CA TYR A 217 -1.84 -10.23 -0.27
C TYR A 217 -0.36 -9.85 -0.27
N TYR A 218 0.08 -8.96 0.62
CA TYR A 218 1.46 -8.49 0.70
C TYR A 218 2.15 -8.80 2.03
N ALA A 219 3.46 -9.02 1.96
CA ALA A 219 4.35 -8.91 3.11
C ALA A 219 5.65 -8.20 2.73
N ALA A 220 6.00 -7.16 3.51
CA ALA A 220 7.34 -6.59 3.55
C ALA A 220 8.21 -7.48 4.42
N LEU A 221 9.21 -8.13 3.83
CA LEU A 221 10.15 -8.99 4.55
C LEU A 221 11.51 -8.29 4.62
N PRO A 222 12.23 -8.28 5.74
CA PRO A 222 13.60 -7.78 5.72
C PRO A 222 14.46 -8.67 4.81
N GLY A 223 15.10 -8.12 3.79
CA GLY A 223 16.05 -8.77 2.87
C GLY A 223 17.37 -9.11 3.55
N VAL A 224 17.33 -9.95 4.59
CA VAL A 224 18.52 -10.43 5.29
C VAL A 224 19.24 -11.49 4.44
N ARG A 225 20.57 -11.46 4.43
CA ARG A 225 21.41 -12.52 3.85
C ARG A 225 22.11 -13.32 4.95
N PRO A 226 22.28 -14.64 4.79
CA PRO A 226 21.78 -15.50 3.70
C PRO A 226 20.25 -15.69 3.70
N VAL A 227 19.68 -16.21 2.60
CA VAL A 227 18.22 -16.45 2.46
C VAL A 227 17.71 -17.37 3.57
N GLU A 228 18.52 -18.33 3.99
CA GLU A 228 18.23 -19.22 5.12
C GLU A 228 18.00 -18.45 6.43
N ASP A 229 18.66 -17.30 6.63
CA ASP A 229 18.46 -16.46 7.81
C ASP A 229 17.14 -15.71 7.73
N LEU A 230 16.74 -15.28 6.54
CA LEU A 230 15.42 -14.71 6.31
C LEU A 230 14.32 -15.75 6.54
N VAL A 231 14.48 -16.97 6.03
CA VAL A 231 13.53 -18.07 6.28
C VAL A 231 13.44 -18.37 7.78
N ARG A 232 14.58 -18.43 8.49
CA ARG A 232 14.61 -18.64 9.95
C ARG A 232 13.93 -17.50 10.70
N TYR A 233 14.23 -16.24 10.33
CA TYR A 233 13.60 -15.06 10.90
C TYR A 233 12.08 -15.11 10.73
N VAL A 234 11.59 -15.31 9.50
CA VAL A 234 10.15 -15.36 9.20
C VAL A 234 9.46 -16.48 9.98
N ASN A 235 10.07 -17.68 10.03
CA ASN A 235 9.56 -18.79 10.85
C ASN A 235 9.53 -18.44 12.35
N SER A 236 10.54 -17.76 12.87
CA SER A 236 10.59 -17.39 14.29
C SER A 236 9.55 -16.33 14.68
N VAL A 237 9.23 -15.42 13.75
CA VAL A 237 8.32 -14.29 14.00
C VAL A 237 6.86 -14.67 13.77
N LEU A 238 6.57 -15.40 12.69
CA LEU A 238 5.19 -15.77 12.34
C LEU A 238 4.79 -17.14 12.88
N GLY A 239 5.74 -18.05 13.06
CA GLY A 239 5.48 -19.43 13.41
C GLY A 239 5.03 -20.29 12.22
N PRO A 240 5.34 -21.60 12.23
CA PRO A 240 5.05 -22.50 11.12
C PRO A 240 3.54 -22.71 10.89
N GLN A 241 2.72 -22.64 11.94
CA GLN A 241 1.27 -22.79 11.84
C GLN A 241 0.61 -21.62 11.09
N TYR A 242 1.03 -20.38 11.38
CA TYR A 242 0.55 -19.20 10.66
C TYR A 242 0.99 -19.26 9.20
N LEU A 243 2.27 -19.55 8.95
CA LEU A 243 2.81 -19.69 7.59
C LEU A 243 2.07 -20.77 6.79
N ALA A 244 1.75 -21.91 7.39
CA ALA A 244 0.92 -22.93 6.75
C ALA A 244 -0.48 -22.41 6.40
N ARG A 245 -1.14 -21.69 7.32
CA ARG A 245 -2.47 -21.10 7.12
C ARG A 245 -2.50 -20.13 5.93
N ILE A 246 -1.43 -19.36 5.72
CA ILE A 246 -1.32 -18.41 4.61
C ILE A 246 -0.66 -18.99 3.35
N GLY A 247 -0.48 -20.31 3.27
CA GLY A 247 0.02 -20.99 2.06
C GLY A 247 1.53 -21.15 1.94
N PHE A 248 2.30 -20.83 2.97
CA PHE A 248 3.76 -20.95 3.03
C PHE A 248 4.28 -22.13 3.86
N GLY A 249 3.50 -23.20 3.97
CA GLY A 249 3.94 -24.43 4.64
C GLY A 249 5.13 -25.12 3.92
N GLY A 250 5.97 -25.81 4.71
CA GLY A 250 7.08 -26.64 4.22
C GLY A 250 8.24 -25.85 3.59
N ASN A 251 8.84 -26.39 2.52
CA ASN A 251 9.98 -25.78 1.82
C ASN A 251 9.60 -24.64 0.85
N SER A 252 8.33 -24.23 0.83
CA SER A 252 7.77 -23.27 -0.15
C SER A 252 8.39 -21.89 -0.02
N LEU A 253 8.53 -21.38 1.21
CA LEU A 253 9.17 -20.09 1.50
C LEU A 253 10.64 -20.08 1.05
N THR A 254 11.38 -21.15 1.35
CA THR A 254 12.78 -21.30 0.93
C THR A 254 12.91 -21.32 -0.61
N LYS A 255 12.04 -22.04 -1.32
CA LYS A 255 12.05 -22.08 -2.80
C LYS A 255 11.76 -20.71 -3.42
N LEU A 256 10.76 -20.02 -2.90
CA LEU A 256 10.39 -18.67 -3.29
C LEU A 256 11.56 -17.68 -3.11
N LEU A 257 12.20 -17.69 -1.94
CA LEU A 257 13.26 -16.74 -1.59
C LEU A 257 14.64 -17.09 -2.19
N ARG A 258 14.92 -18.36 -2.52
CA ARG A 258 16.14 -18.75 -3.26
C ARG A 258 16.16 -18.17 -4.68
N GLY A 259 15.01 -17.82 -5.22
CA GLY A 259 14.91 -17.15 -6.51
C GLY A 259 15.41 -15.70 -6.51
N VAL A 260 15.71 -15.12 -5.36
CA VAL A 260 16.17 -13.72 -5.22
C VAL A 260 17.69 -13.60 -5.36
N ARG A 261 18.36 -14.62 -5.93
CA ARG A 261 19.81 -14.59 -6.16
C ARG A 261 20.16 -13.44 -7.12
N ARG A 262 20.74 -12.38 -6.57
CA ARG A 262 21.80 -11.60 -7.22
C ARG A 262 23.10 -12.36 -7.10
#